data_AF-A0A318IP21-F1
#
_entry.id   AF-A0A318IP21-F1
#
_cell.length_a   1.000
_cell.length_b   1.000
_cell.length_c   1.000
_cell.angle_alpha   90.00
_cell.angle_beta   90.00
_cell.angle_gamma   90.00
#
_symmetry.space_group_name_H-M   'P 1'
#
loop_
_entity.id
_entity.type
_entity.pdbx_description
1 polymer ?
#
loop_
_entity_poly.entity_id
_entity_poly.type
_entity_poly.pdbx_seq_one_letter_code
_entity_poly.pdbx_strand_id
1 'polypeptide(L)' 'MKNLSRALRRHHAARLKKKRQYYYGWTKKLDPQQLGKVLNAVPSCSCYMCGNPRKYFKERTVQEKRWMQVVE' A
#
# COMPACT_ATOMS: atom_id res chain seq x y z
N MET A 1 -10.28 -18.74 4.52
CA MET A 1 -9.80 -17.42 4.99
C MET A 1 -8.52 -17.62 5.79
N LYS A 2 -7.41 -16.91 5.47
CA LYS A 2 -6.14 -17.08 6.20
C LYS A 2 -6.36 -16.75 7.69
N ASN A 3 -6.35 -17.78 8.54
CA ASN A 3 -6.49 -17.71 9.98
C ASN A 3 -5.19 -17.17 10.62
N LEU A 4 -4.71 -16.02 10.16
CA LEU A 4 -3.59 -15.33 10.79
C LEU A 4 -4.13 -14.80 12.11
N SER A 5 -3.80 -15.47 13.23
CA SER A 5 -4.22 -15.06 14.56
C SER A 5 -4.02 -13.55 14.72
N ARG A 6 -4.93 -12.88 15.43
CA ARG A 6 -4.85 -11.43 15.66
C ARG A 6 -3.44 -11.00 16.11
N ALA A 7 -2.78 -11.84 16.89
CA ALA A 7 -1.39 -11.68 17.31
C ALA A 7 -0.40 -11.59 16.13
N LEU A 8 -0.49 -12.51 15.17
CA LEU A 8 0.41 -12.53 14.00
C LEU A 8 0.24 -11.30 13.11
N ARG A 9 -1.00 -10.81 12.92
CA ARG A 9 -1.24 -9.54 12.22
C ARG A 9 -0.60 -8.35 12.92
N ARG A 10 -0.71 -8.28 14.25
CA ARG A 10 -0.07 -7.22 15.06
C ARG A 10 1.45 -7.30 14.99
N HIS A 11 2.02 -8.50 15.05
CA HIS A 11 3.45 -8.73 14.91
C HIS A 11 3.97 -8.24 13.55
N HIS A 12 3.32 -8.62 12.44
CA HIS A 12 3.70 -8.16 11.10
C HIS A 12 3.55 -6.64 10.96
N ALA A 13 2.46 -6.06 11.48
CA ALA A 13 2.27 -4.62 11.48
C ALA A 13 3.38 -3.91 12.26
N ALA A 14 3.75 -4.39 13.45
CA ALA A 14 4.82 -3.82 14.27
C ALA A 14 6.18 -3.88 13.54
N ARG A 15 6.51 -5.02 12.93
CA ARG A 15 7.72 -5.19 12.12
C ARG A 15 7.77 -4.20 10.95
N LEU A 16 6.67 -4.09 10.20
CA LEU A 16 6.60 -3.18 9.05
C LEU A 16 6.67 -1.71 9.49
N LYS A 17 5.98 -1.35 10.58
CA LYS A 17 6.06 -0.02 11.19
C LYS A 17 7.49 0.33 11.58
N LYS A 18 8.24 -0.60 12.18
CA LYS A 18 9.67 -0.40 12.53
C LYS A 18 10.54 -0.21 11.28
N LYS A 19 10.33 -1.01 10.23
CA LYS A 19 11.09 -0.88 8.97
C LYS A 19 10.78 0.42 8.21
N ARG A 20 9.54 0.90 8.29
CA ARG A 20 9.02 2.06 7.52
C ARG A 20 9.03 3.37 8.31
N GLN A 21 9.73 3.44 9.45
CA GLN A 21 9.83 4.67 10.24
C GLN A 21 10.45 5.82 9.45
N TYR A 22 11.34 5.49 8.51
CA TYR A 22 11.91 6.40 7.52
C TYR A 22 11.57 5.81 6.15
N TYR A 23 10.87 6.57 5.32
CA TYR A 23 10.31 6.03 4.08
C TYR A 23 10.41 7.05 2.95
N TYR A 24 10.80 6.59 1.76
CA TYR A 24 10.71 7.28 0.47
C TYR A 24 10.98 8.80 0.45
N GLY A 25 12.23 9.20 0.71
CA GLY A 25 12.65 10.61 0.59
C GLY A 25 12.26 11.51 1.78
N TRP A 26 11.62 10.94 2.81
CA TRP A 26 11.35 11.66 4.05
C TRP A 26 12.62 11.76 4.88
N THR A 27 13.03 13.00 5.17
CA THR A 27 14.20 13.29 6.00
C THR A 27 13.94 13.07 7.49
N LYS A 28 12.66 13.11 7.89
CA LYS A 28 12.21 12.92 9.27
C LYS A 28 11.48 11.59 9.40
N LYS A 29 11.45 11.10 10.64
CA LYS A 29 10.64 9.95 11.03
C LYS A 29 9.16 10.25 10.76
N LEU A 30 8.46 9.29 10.18
CA LEU A 30 7.03 9.41 9.91
C LEU A 30 6.23 9.56 11.20
N ASP A 31 5.23 10.44 11.18
CA ASP A 31 4.25 10.52 12.25
C ASP A 31 3.36 9.25 12.30
N PRO A 32 2.60 9.01 13.39
CA PRO A 32 1.77 7.81 13.52
C PRO A 32 0.71 7.64 12.41
N GLN A 33 0.13 8.73 11.91
CA GLN A 33 -0.86 8.71 10.84
C GLN A 33 -0.21 8.35 9.50
N GLN A 34 0.93 8.97 9.19
CA GLN A 34 1.73 8.65 8.00
C GLN A 34 2.20 7.20 8.02
N LEU A 35 2.68 6.72 9.17
CA LEU A 35 3.12 5.35 9.33
C LEU A 35 1.96 4.35 9.18
N GLY A 36 0.75 4.73 9.60
CA GLY A 36 -0.48 3.98 9.34
C GLY A 36 -0.83 3.91 7.85
N LYS A 37 -0.68 5.02 7.11
CA LYS A 37 -0.88 5.07 5.65
C LYS A 37 0.14 4.17 4.95
N VAL A 38 1.43 4.36 5.20
CA VAL A 38 2.52 3.58 4.57
C VAL A 38 2.44 2.10 4.92
N LEU A 39 1.89 1.72 6.08
CA LEU A 39 1.64 0.31 6.42
C LEU A 39 0.67 -0.35 5.40
N ASN A 40 -0.43 0.32 5.09
CA ASN A 40 -1.52 -0.23 4.28
C ASN A 40 -1.38 0.06 2.79
N ALA A 41 -0.85 1.23 2.44
CA ALA A 41 -0.65 1.70 1.08
C ALA A 41 0.74 2.31 0.97
N VAL A 42 1.57 1.72 0.12
CA VAL A 42 2.92 2.22 -0.19
C VAL A 42 2.91 3.62 -0.81
N PRO A 43 1.99 3.96 -1.75
CA PRO A 43 1.97 5.29 -2.33
C PRO A 43 1.58 6.34 -1.28
N SER A 44 2.45 7.34 -1.06
CA SER A 44 2.23 8.42 -0.09
C SER A 44 1.26 9.48 -0.58
N CYS A 45 0.99 9.52 -1.88
CA CYS A 45 0.07 10.46 -2.52
C CYS A 45 -0.90 9.73 -3.45
N SER A 46 -1.99 10.42 -3.79
CA SER A 46 -2.95 9.96 -4.79
C SER A 46 -2.80 10.76 -6.09
N CYS A 47 -1.60 11.19 -6.47
CA CYS A 47 -1.39 11.90 -7.74
C CYS A 47 -1.68 10.99 -8.95
N TYR A 48 -1.65 11.53 -10.16
CA TYR A 48 -1.89 10.75 -11.37
C TYR A 48 -0.93 9.54 -11.53
N MET A 49 0.30 9.62 -11.01
CA MET A 49 1.27 8.51 -11.07
C MET A 49 0.99 7.40 -10.03
N CYS A 50 0.48 7.78 -8.86
CA CYS A 50 0.35 6.91 -7.69
C CYS A 50 -1.09 6.47 -7.41
N GLY A 51 -2.06 7.19 -7.96
CA GLY A 51 -3.48 7.01 -7.74
C GLY A 51 -4.12 5.99 -8.68
N ASN A 52 -5.45 5.86 -8.59
CA ASN A 52 -6.21 4.89 -9.37
C ASN A 52 -6.27 5.30 -10.87
N PRO A 53 -5.84 4.44 -11.82
CA PRO A 53 -5.91 4.73 -13.25
C PRO A 53 -7.32 5.09 -13.76
N ARG A 54 -8.37 4.52 -13.17
CA ARG A 54 -9.76 4.83 -13.53
C ARG A 54 -10.11 6.30 -13.26
N LYS A 55 -9.55 6.87 -12.19
CA LYS A 55 -9.79 8.26 -11.79
C LYS A 55 -9.04 9.26 -12.67
N TYR A 56 -7.79 8.96 -13.01
CA TYR A 56 -6.90 9.92 -13.68
C TYR A 56 -6.83 9.75 -15.20
N PHE A 57 -6.99 8.53 -15.71
CA PHE A 57 -6.80 8.22 -17.14
C PHE A 57 -8.01 7.54 -17.78
N LYS A 58 -9.06 7.25 -17.00
CA LYS A 58 -10.22 6.45 -17.43
C LYS A 58 -9.82 5.05 -17.96
N GLU A 59 -8.69 4.53 -17.48
CA GLU A 59 -8.16 3.22 -17.87
C GLU A 59 -8.44 2.13 -16.83
N ARG A 60 -8.34 0.87 -17.27
CA ARG A 60 -8.33 -0.30 -16.38
C ARG A 60 -7.07 -0.33 -15.51
N THR A 61 -7.22 -0.81 -14.28
CA THR A 61 -6.12 -1.06 -13.34
C THR A 61 -5.23 -2.21 -13.81
N VAL A 62 -3.99 -2.28 -13.30
CA VAL A 62 -3.06 -3.38 -13.62
C VAL A 62 -3.62 -4.74 -13.22
N GLN A 63 -4.33 -4.82 -12.10
CA GLN A 63 -4.97 -6.04 -11.63
C GLN A 63 -6.05 -6.51 -12.61
N GLU A 64 -6.88 -5.60 -13.12
CA GLU A 64 -7.89 -5.90 -14.13
C GLU A 64 -7.26 -6.33 -15.45
N LYS A 65 -6.19 -5.64 -15.89
CA LYS A 65 -5.44 -6.03 -17.10
C LYS A 65 -4.86 -7.45 -16.96
N ARG A 66 -4.29 -7.80 -15.79
CA ARG A 66 -3.78 -9.16 -15.50
C ARG A 66 -4.88 -10.21 -15.42
N TRP A 67 -6.04 -9.87 -14.86
CA TRP A 67 -7.17 -10.79 -14.79
C TRP A 67 -7.65 -11.22 -16.18
N MET A 68 -7.80 -10.26 -17.11
CA MET A 68 -8.22 -10.57 -18.47
C MET A 68 -7.24 -11.53 -19.19
N GLN A 69 -5.93 -11.37 -18.97
CA GLN A 69 -4.90 -12.25 -19.54
C GLN A 69 -4.97 -13.72 -19.08
N VAL A 70 -5.66 -14.00 -17.97
CA VAL A 70 -5.78 -15.35 -17.41
C VAL A 70 -7.12 -15.99 -17.80
N VAL A 71 -8.09 -15.18 -18.20
CA VAL A 71 -9.46 -15.60 -18.53
C VAL A 71 -9.68 -15.73 -20.05
N GLU A 72 -8.87 -15.02 -20.85
CA GLU A 72 -8.71 -15.24 -22.29
C GLU A 72 -7.78 -16.42 -22.58
#